data_AF-A0A8S8YKZ6-F1
#
_entry.id   AF-A0A8S8YKZ6-F1
#
_cell.length_a   1.000
_cell.length_b   1.000
_cell.length_c   1.000
_cell.angle_alpha   90.00
_cell.angle_beta   90.00
_cell.angle_gamma   90.00
#
_symmetry.space_group_name_H-M   'P 1'
#
loop_
_entity.id
_entity.type
_entity.pdbx_description
1 polymer ?
#
loop_
_entity_poly.entity_id
_entity_poly.type
_entity_poly.pdbx_seq_one_letter_code
_entity_poly.pdbx_strand_id
1 'polypeptide(L)'
;MARKKEKIRVNLELPKDDKTQSNFIAILMVGLMLGISCLGFWITNADLVFKPANGNPMFLNLACPDSFDPMDPSGPTYYDNQTCFLTKESPKEEVWEESWPRVSPPGLAKSFQVPGMSNSQLIQDGQLQAHPLQPMTVTVSADAYQNYQFQVKIYHYAIGSQQRNEILSMTCFANAGDCTQSIPNAEPGGEYQFWLIFPPPQDGDNSALLNKVDFRIAVDSWDGIPGNMNNKSLWLGPEVNLGPMSLRPTMFVNFFGLGFLLMVYPAALYSDRQMRKIEAVEDKFPDFLRDLASIGKVVFP
;
A
#
# COMPACT_ATOMS: atom_id res chain seq x y z
N MET A 1 -53.62 -56.55 -47.93
CA MET A 1 -53.27 -56.01 -46.60
C MET A 1 -52.56 -54.68 -46.79
N ALA A 2 -53.23 -53.54 -46.56
CA ALA A 2 -52.62 -52.22 -46.66
C ALA A 2 -52.15 -51.79 -45.26
N ARG A 3 -50.84 -51.59 -45.09
CA ARG A 3 -50.20 -51.23 -43.81
C ARG A 3 -50.58 -49.79 -43.45
N LYS A 4 -51.24 -49.61 -42.31
CA LYS A 4 -51.69 -48.31 -41.78
C LYS A 4 -50.45 -47.45 -41.49
N LYS A 5 -50.32 -46.27 -42.12
CA LYS A 5 -49.23 -45.32 -41.84
C LYS A 5 -49.43 -44.71 -40.45
N GLU A 6 -48.56 -45.04 -39.51
CA GLU A 6 -48.51 -44.37 -38.21
C GLU A 6 -47.98 -42.95 -38.39
N LYS A 7 -48.80 -41.96 -38.03
CA LYS A 7 -48.39 -40.55 -37.95
C LYS A 7 -47.60 -40.37 -36.67
N ILE A 8 -46.29 -40.29 -36.77
CA ILE A 8 -45.43 -39.89 -35.66
C ILE A 8 -45.60 -38.37 -35.51
N ARG A 9 -46.27 -37.93 -34.44
CA ARG A 9 -46.31 -36.51 -34.06
C ARG A 9 -45.03 -36.22 -33.28
N VAL A 10 -44.10 -35.51 -33.90
CA VAL A 10 -42.91 -34.99 -33.23
C VAL A 10 -43.30 -33.66 -32.60
N ASN A 11 -43.54 -33.65 -31.29
CA ASN A 11 -43.60 -32.40 -30.53
C ASN A 11 -42.16 -31.90 -30.40
N LEU A 12 -41.81 -30.91 -31.21
CA LEU A 12 -40.62 -30.10 -31.02
C LEU A 12 -40.85 -29.20 -29.82
N GLU A 13 -40.70 -29.76 -28.62
CA GLU A 13 -40.44 -28.94 -27.44
C GLU A 13 -39.01 -28.43 -27.59
N LEU A 14 -38.82 -27.31 -28.31
CA LEU A 14 -37.63 -26.51 -28.10
C LEU A 14 -37.58 -26.23 -26.59
N PRO A 15 -36.46 -26.51 -25.90
CA PRO A 15 -36.36 -26.27 -24.48
C PRO A 15 -36.55 -24.76 -24.28
N LYS A 16 -37.75 -24.38 -23.89
CA LYS A 16 -38.07 -23.02 -23.49
C LYS A 16 -37.45 -22.89 -22.12
N ASP A 17 -36.18 -22.47 -22.12
CA ASP A 17 -35.29 -22.59 -20.98
C ASP A 17 -35.66 -21.52 -19.93
N ASP A 18 -36.77 -21.74 -19.23
CA ASP A 18 -37.44 -20.80 -18.31
C ASP A 18 -36.51 -20.29 -17.21
N LYS A 19 -35.47 -21.08 -16.89
CA LYS A 19 -34.46 -20.73 -15.89
C LYS A 19 -33.34 -19.86 -16.43
N THR A 20 -33.08 -19.82 -17.74
CA THR A 20 -31.95 -19.04 -18.30
C THR A 20 -32.16 -17.54 -18.14
N GLN A 21 -33.35 -17.05 -18.48
CA GLN A 21 -33.70 -15.64 -18.31
C GLN A 21 -33.68 -15.24 -16.84
N SER A 22 -34.26 -16.07 -15.95
CA SER A 22 -34.26 -15.83 -14.51
C SER A 22 -32.84 -15.80 -13.93
N ASN A 23 -31.98 -16.76 -14.31
CA ASN A 23 -30.59 -16.81 -13.87
C ASN A 23 -29.76 -15.62 -14.39
N PHE A 24 -29.95 -15.23 -15.65
CA PHE A 24 -29.28 -14.05 -16.21
C PHE A 24 -29.65 -12.78 -15.43
N ILE A 25 -30.95 -12.56 -15.18
CA ILE A 25 -31.44 -11.43 -14.40
C ILE A 25 -30.85 -11.46 -12.98
N ALA A 26 -30.80 -12.63 -12.34
CA ALA A 26 -30.20 -12.77 -11.02
C ALA A 26 -28.71 -12.40 -11.00
N ILE A 27 -27.93 -12.91 -11.96
CA ILE A 27 -26.50 -12.59 -12.10
C ILE A 27 -26.29 -11.10 -12.35
N LEU A 28 -27.13 -10.49 -13.20
CA LEU A 28 -27.07 -9.07 -13.52
C LEU A 28 -27.42 -8.20 -12.31
N MET A 29 -28.44 -8.56 -11.53
CA MET A 29 -28.82 -7.82 -10.32
C MET A 29 -27.74 -7.89 -9.24
N VAL A 30 -27.15 -9.07 -9.02
CA VAL A 30 -26.03 -9.22 -8.07
C VAL A 30 -24.81 -8.46 -8.54
N GLY A 31 -24.48 -8.53 -9.85
CA GLY A 31 -23.39 -7.77 -10.46
C GLY A 31 -23.59 -6.26 -10.33
N LEU A 32 -24.80 -5.77 -10.61
CA LEU A 32 -25.16 -4.35 -10.44
C LEU A 32 -24.99 -3.90 -8.98
N MET A 33 -25.50 -4.65 -8.01
CA MET A 33 -25.36 -4.30 -6.60
C MET A 33 -23.88 -4.21 -6.19
N LEU A 34 -23.08 -5.22 -6.51
CA LEU A 34 -21.65 -5.23 -6.22
C LEU A 34 -20.89 -4.10 -6.93
N GLY A 35 -21.22 -3.85 -8.20
CA GLY A 35 -20.64 -2.79 -9.00
C GLY A 35 -20.95 -1.40 -8.43
N ILE A 36 -22.21 -1.15 -8.05
CA ILE A 36 -22.64 0.10 -7.40
C ILE A 36 -21.94 0.27 -6.06
N SER A 37 -21.78 -0.78 -5.25
CA SER A 37 -21.02 -0.69 -3.98
C SER A 37 -19.56 -0.31 -4.21
N CYS A 38 -18.90 -0.87 -5.23
CA CYS A 38 -17.53 -0.52 -5.58
C CYS A 38 -17.41 0.94 -6.05
N LEU A 39 -18.36 1.40 -6.87
CA LEU A 39 -18.43 2.80 -7.29
C LEU A 39 -18.72 3.74 -6.11
N GLY A 40 -19.57 3.33 -5.16
CA GLY A 40 -19.85 4.08 -3.93
C GLY A 40 -18.61 4.26 -3.05
N PHE A 41 -17.81 3.20 -2.88
CA PHE A 41 -16.51 3.30 -2.21
C PHE A 41 -15.56 4.23 -2.97
N TRP A 42 -15.47 4.10 -4.30
CA TRP A 42 -14.63 4.97 -5.11
C TRP A 42 -15.03 6.45 -4.96
N ILE A 43 -16.33 6.78 -5.03
CA ILE A 43 -16.84 8.15 -4.88
C ILE A 43 -16.53 8.72 -3.49
N THR A 44 -16.67 7.92 -2.43
CA THR A 44 -16.47 8.39 -1.05
C THR A 44 -14.99 8.49 -0.66
N ASN A 45 -14.10 7.84 -1.41
CA ASN A 45 -12.66 7.92 -1.22
C ASN A 45 -11.99 8.97 -2.11
N ALA A 46 -12.54 9.19 -3.30
CA ALA A 46 -12.02 10.18 -4.23
C ALA A 46 -12.36 11.60 -3.76
N ASP A 47 -11.35 12.45 -3.70
CA ASP A 47 -11.48 13.90 -3.46
C ASP A 47 -12.07 14.65 -4.69
N LEU A 48 -12.88 13.98 -5.52
CA LEU A 48 -13.51 14.57 -6.71
C LEU A 48 -14.96 15.00 -6.45
N VAL A 49 -15.68 14.24 -5.63
CA VAL A 49 -17.13 14.44 -5.41
C VAL A 49 -17.39 15.01 -4.02
N PHE A 50 -16.77 14.43 -3.00
CA PHE A 50 -16.87 14.88 -1.62
C PHE A 50 -15.53 15.42 -1.17
N LYS A 51 -15.53 16.67 -0.69
CA LYS A 51 -14.35 17.34 -0.13
C LYS A 51 -14.65 17.81 1.29
N PRO A 52 -14.58 16.92 2.28
CA PRO A 52 -14.71 17.31 3.69
C PRO A 52 -13.71 18.40 4.07
N ALA A 53 -14.08 19.28 5.01
CA ALA A 53 -13.22 20.39 5.44
C ALA A 53 -11.94 19.89 6.13
N ASN A 54 -12.02 18.73 6.78
CA ASN A 54 -10.90 18.09 7.46
C ASN A 54 -9.85 17.45 6.52
N GLY A 55 -10.11 17.45 5.20
CA GLY A 55 -9.20 16.89 4.20
C GLY A 55 -9.14 15.36 4.13
N ASN A 56 -9.78 14.65 5.06
CA ASN A 56 -9.91 13.19 4.99
C ASN A 56 -10.99 12.78 3.97
N PRO A 57 -10.84 11.61 3.32
CA PRO A 57 -11.88 11.05 2.47
C PRO A 57 -13.14 10.82 3.27
N MET A 58 -14.30 11.10 2.66
CA MET A 58 -15.61 10.93 3.28
C MET A 58 -15.81 9.51 3.83
N PHE A 59 -15.23 8.50 3.17
CA PHE A 59 -15.20 7.13 3.66
C PHE A 59 -14.65 7.00 5.09
N LEU A 60 -13.55 7.68 5.43
CA LEU A 60 -12.96 7.60 6.77
C LEU A 60 -13.84 8.28 7.81
N ASN A 61 -14.42 9.44 7.48
CA ASN A 61 -15.36 10.15 8.35
C ASN A 61 -16.63 9.30 8.61
N LEU A 62 -17.06 8.48 7.65
CA LEU A 62 -18.19 7.55 7.82
C LEU A 62 -17.81 6.28 8.59
N ALA A 63 -16.60 5.76 8.38
CA ALA A 63 -16.12 4.54 9.03
C ALA A 63 -15.72 4.76 10.49
N CYS A 64 -15.23 5.96 10.82
CA CYS A 64 -14.79 6.37 12.14
C CYS A 64 -15.42 7.73 12.53
N PRO A 65 -16.75 7.78 12.73
CA PRO A 65 -17.46 9.03 12.98
C PRO A 65 -17.13 9.66 14.34
N ASP A 66 -16.74 8.85 15.33
CA ASP A 66 -16.36 9.33 16.66
C ASP A 66 -14.94 9.94 16.68
N SER A 67 -14.12 9.61 15.68
CA SER A 67 -12.72 10.04 15.58
C SER A 67 -12.54 11.29 14.75
N PHE A 68 -13.38 11.49 13.72
CA PHE A 68 -13.16 12.53 12.73
C PHE A 68 -14.41 13.38 12.52
N ASP A 69 -14.29 14.67 12.79
CA ASP A 69 -15.31 15.65 12.39
C ASP A 69 -15.06 16.06 10.92
N PRO A 70 -15.98 15.77 9.97
CA PRO A 70 -15.84 16.18 8.58
C PRO A 70 -15.84 17.70 8.36
N MET A 71 -16.29 18.47 9.35
CA MET A 71 -16.41 19.93 9.27
C MET A 71 -15.26 20.69 9.95
N ASP A 72 -14.32 20.00 10.62
CA ASP A 72 -13.17 20.65 11.23
C ASP A 72 -12.13 21.04 10.17
N PRO A 73 -11.88 22.34 9.90
CA PRO A 73 -10.90 22.78 8.90
C PRO A 73 -9.45 22.57 9.34
N SER A 74 -9.20 22.23 10.61
CA SER A 74 -7.86 22.02 11.17
C SER A 74 -7.27 20.67 10.73
N GLY A 75 -8.13 19.76 10.24
CA GLY A 75 -7.75 18.40 9.86
C GLY A 75 -7.53 17.49 11.07
N PRO A 76 -7.45 16.16 10.83
CA PRO A 76 -7.22 15.18 11.89
C PRO A 76 -5.84 15.35 12.52
N THR A 77 -5.79 15.21 13.84
CA THR A 77 -4.55 15.12 14.59
C THR A 77 -4.04 13.67 14.63
N TYR A 78 -2.78 13.50 15.04
CA TYR A 78 -2.21 12.18 15.33
C TYR A 78 -3.07 11.41 16.34
N TYR A 79 -3.58 12.10 17.35
CA TYR A 79 -4.39 11.47 18.40
C TYR A 79 -5.72 10.98 17.85
N ASP A 80 -6.35 11.73 16.95
CA ASP A 80 -7.57 11.31 16.25
C ASP A 80 -7.29 10.04 15.43
N ASN A 81 -6.16 10.00 14.70
CA ASN A 81 -5.74 8.83 13.93
C ASN A 81 -5.57 7.58 14.81
N GLN A 82 -5.11 7.73 16.06
CA GLN A 82 -4.94 6.61 17.01
C GLN A 82 -6.26 6.05 17.55
N THR A 83 -7.36 6.81 17.51
CA THR A 83 -8.67 6.34 17.99
C THR A 83 -9.38 5.43 16.97
N CYS A 84 -9.09 5.60 15.68
CA CYS A 84 -9.70 4.82 14.60
C CYS A 84 -8.81 3.66 14.18
N PHE A 85 -9.37 2.45 14.13
CA PHE A 85 -8.61 1.24 13.81
C PHE A 85 -8.05 1.21 12.37
N LEU A 86 -8.63 1.98 11.45
CA LEU A 86 -8.20 2.05 10.04
C LEU A 86 -6.99 2.96 9.84
N THR A 87 -6.91 4.03 10.63
CA THR A 87 -5.91 5.09 10.51
C THR A 87 -4.81 4.99 11.55
N LYS A 88 -4.88 4.01 12.45
CA LYS A 88 -3.86 3.81 13.48
C LYS A 88 -2.48 3.75 12.84
N GLU A 89 -1.64 4.70 13.22
CA GLU A 89 -0.31 4.83 12.67
C GLU A 89 0.65 3.79 13.27
N SER A 90 1.68 3.47 12.51
CA SER A 90 2.82 2.68 12.93
C SER A 90 4.10 3.46 12.60
N PRO A 91 5.18 3.30 13.37
CA PRO A 91 6.43 3.97 13.05
C PRO A 91 6.91 3.53 11.67
N LYS A 92 7.47 4.48 10.93
CA LYS A 92 8.10 4.26 9.64
C LYS A 92 9.61 4.36 9.80
N GLU A 93 10.31 3.28 9.44
CA GLU A 93 11.76 3.24 9.46
C GLU A 93 12.31 4.13 8.35
N GLU A 94 13.02 5.19 8.76
CA GLU A 94 13.77 6.08 7.88
C GLU A 94 15.26 5.75 8.00
N VAL A 95 15.89 5.45 6.86
CA VAL A 95 17.24 4.91 6.82
C VAL A 95 18.16 5.82 6.02
N TRP A 96 19.27 6.23 6.64
CA TRP A 96 20.41 6.84 5.98
C TRP A 96 21.58 5.87 6.00
N GLU A 97 21.93 5.36 4.83
CA GLU A 97 23.03 4.41 4.65
C GLU A 97 23.98 4.92 3.57
N GLU A 98 25.27 4.96 3.89
CA GLU A 98 26.29 5.39 2.94
C GLU A 98 27.62 4.67 3.25
N SER A 99 28.43 4.52 2.20
CA SER A 99 29.75 3.93 2.27
C SER A 99 30.81 4.97 1.91
N TRP A 100 31.73 5.23 2.82
CA TRP A 100 32.84 6.16 2.61
C TRP A 100 34.13 5.40 2.30
N PRO A 101 34.68 5.53 1.09
CA PRO A 101 35.97 4.97 0.76
C PRO A 101 37.11 5.86 1.27
N ARG A 102 38.20 5.24 1.71
CA ARG A 102 39.49 5.89 2.00
C ARG A 102 39.37 7.08 2.96
N VAL A 103 38.85 6.85 4.16
CA VAL A 103 38.73 7.89 5.20
C VAL A 103 40.06 8.08 5.91
N SER A 104 40.63 9.28 5.78
CA SER A 104 41.83 9.71 6.50
C SER A 104 41.47 10.58 7.71
N PRO A 105 42.39 10.75 8.68
CA PRO A 105 42.23 11.75 9.72
C PRO A 105 41.97 13.16 9.16
N PRO A 106 41.13 14.00 9.82
CA PRO A 106 40.47 13.80 11.11
C PRO A 106 39.15 13.00 11.04
N GLY A 107 38.80 12.43 9.88
CA GLY A 107 37.54 11.74 9.62
C GLY A 107 36.58 12.53 8.72
N LEU A 108 35.30 12.18 8.72
CA LEU A 108 34.27 12.74 7.84
C LEU A 108 32.96 12.96 8.59
N ALA A 109 32.11 13.84 8.06
CA ALA A 109 30.80 14.10 8.61
C ALA A 109 29.73 14.21 7.52
N LYS A 110 28.48 13.89 7.87
CA LYS A 110 27.32 13.99 6.98
C LYS A 110 26.10 14.44 7.76
N SER A 111 25.37 15.40 7.18
CA SER A 111 24.12 15.88 7.73
C SER A 111 22.94 15.04 7.27
N PHE A 112 21.94 14.92 8.14
CA PHE A 112 20.66 14.28 7.88
C PHE A 112 19.56 14.98 8.69
N GLN A 113 18.30 14.69 8.37
CA GLN A 113 17.14 15.31 9.03
C GLN A 113 16.17 14.23 9.46
N VAL A 114 15.84 14.20 10.75
CA VAL A 114 14.84 13.29 11.29
C VAL A 114 13.46 13.88 11.01
N PRO A 115 12.58 13.19 10.25
CA PRO A 115 11.24 13.66 10.02
C PRO A 115 10.39 13.59 11.30
N GLY A 116 9.25 14.25 11.26
CA GLY A 116 8.27 14.18 12.35
C GLY A 116 7.03 14.97 12.05
N MET A 117 6.14 14.98 13.03
CA MET A 117 4.86 15.67 12.95
C MET A 117 4.98 17.16 13.25
N SER A 118 4.11 17.95 12.62
CA SER A 118 3.94 19.37 12.93
C SER A 118 3.22 19.56 14.28
N ASN A 119 3.43 20.71 14.93
CA ASN A 119 2.77 21.01 16.20
C ASN A 119 1.23 20.95 16.11
N SER A 120 0.63 21.27 14.96
CA SER A 120 -0.82 21.17 14.75
C SER A 120 -1.33 19.72 14.78
N GLN A 121 -0.52 18.75 14.34
CA GLN A 121 -0.88 17.33 14.40
C GLN A 121 -0.72 16.75 15.81
N LEU A 122 0.00 17.43 16.71
CA LEU A 122 0.23 17.01 18.09
C LEU A 122 -0.71 17.69 19.10
N ILE A 123 -1.76 18.36 18.62
CA ILE A 123 -2.77 18.96 19.50
C ILE A 123 -3.73 17.87 19.97
N GLN A 124 -3.98 17.81 21.27
CA GLN A 124 -5.06 17.02 21.87
C GLN A 124 -5.82 17.92 22.84
N ASP A 125 -7.14 18.02 22.66
CA ASP A 125 -8.01 18.89 23.49
C ASP A 125 -7.50 20.34 23.62
N GLY A 126 -6.95 20.88 22.52
CA GLY A 126 -6.41 22.25 22.46
C GLY A 126 -5.07 22.45 23.17
N GLN A 127 -4.43 21.39 23.65
CA GLN A 127 -3.10 21.42 24.24
C GLN A 127 -2.07 20.73 23.34
N LEU A 128 -0.90 21.33 23.21
CA LEU A 128 0.23 20.70 22.52
C LEU A 128 0.78 19.56 23.36
N GLN A 129 0.74 18.36 22.81
CA GLN A 129 1.30 17.17 23.44
C GLN A 129 2.73 16.90 22.97
N ALA A 130 3.42 16.04 23.71
CA ALA A 130 4.75 15.58 23.33
C ALA A 130 4.69 14.65 22.12
N HIS A 131 5.67 14.78 21.22
CA HIS A 131 5.83 13.87 20.09
C HIS A 131 6.05 12.43 20.59
N PRO A 132 5.49 11.40 19.90
CA PRO A 132 5.81 10.01 20.16
C PRO A 132 7.33 9.76 20.12
N LEU A 133 7.80 8.79 20.91
CA LEU A 133 9.23 8.46 20.96
C LEU A 133 9.69 7.92 19.60
N GLN A 134 10.79 8.47 19.09
CA GLN A 134 11.43 8.07 17.83
C GLN A 134 12.80 7.44 18.12
N PRO A 135 12.89 6.13 18.39
CA PRO A 135 14.18 5.52 18.66
C PRO A 135 15.07 5.56 17.41
N MET A 136 16.33 5.90 17.61
CA MET A 136 17.36 5.93 16.57
C MET A 136 18.38 4.85 16.85
N THR A 137 18.73 4.05 15.85
CA THR A 137 19.82 3.07 15.90
C THR A 137 20.89 3.43 14.89
N VAL A 138 22.13 3.46 15.35
CA VAL A 138 23.31 3.80 14.56
C VAL A 138 24.20 2.58 14.53
N THR A 139 24.50 2.09 13.34
CA THR A 139 25.39 0.96 13.10
C THR A 139 26.51 1.43 12.19
N VAL A 140 27.76 1.16 12.59
CA VAL A 140 28.95 1.53 11.82
C VAL A 140 29.92 0.37 11.80
N SER A 141 30.46 0.08 10.63
CA SER A 141 31.57 -0.85 10.45
C SER A 141 32.65 -0.22 9.60
N ALA A 142 33.90 -0.60 9.86
CA ALA A 142 35.06 -0.05 9.16
C ALA A 142 36.11 -1.11 8.89
N ASP A 143 36.66 -1.06 7.68
CA ASP A 143 37.74 -1.92 7.22
C ASP A 143 39.03 -1.13 7.10
N ALA A 144 40.13 -1.68 7.59
CA ALA A 144 41.46 -1.07 7.51
C ALA A 144 42.57 -2.12 7.50
N TYR A 145 43.77 -1.74 7.06
CA TYR A 145 44.93 -2.67 7.06
C TYR A 145 45.40 -3.06 8.46
N GLN A 146 45.09 -2.24 9.45
CA GLN A 146 45.39 -2.44 10.86
C GLN A 146 44.16 -2.08 11.70
N ASN A 147 44.10 -2.58 12.93
CA ASN A 147 43.00 -2.26 13.83
C ASN A 147 43.19 -0.84 14.37
N TYR A 148 42.40 0.10 13.84
CA TYR A 148 42.37 1.48 14.30
C TYR A 148 41.15 1.75 15.17
N GLN A 149 41.34 2.53 16.23
CA GLN A 149 40.24 3.08 17.01
C GLN A 149 39.71 4.35 16.32
N PHE A 150 38.40 4.45 16.17
CA PHE A 150 37.71 5.65 15.71
C PHE A 150 36.50 5.94 16.60
N GLN A 151 36.05 7.20 16.61
CA GLN A 151 34.87 7.62 17.35
C GLN A 151 33.76 7.99 16.39
N VAL A 152 32.53 7.68 16.77
CA VAL A 152 31.33 8.10 16.05
C VAL A 152 30.51 8.95 17.00
N LYS A 153 30.12 10.12 16.54
CA LYS A 153 29.30 11.07 17.29
C LYS A 153 28.12 11.52 16.46
N ILE A 154 26.99 11.71 17.12
CA ILE A 154 25.86 12.41 16.52
C ILE A 154 25.64 13.70 17.27
N TYR A 155 25.54 14.77 16.49
CA TYR A 155 25.18 16.08 16.96
C TYR A 155 23.79 16.47 16.45
N HIS A 156 23.03 17.18 17.28
CA HIS A 156 21.75 17.75 16.91
C HIS A 156 21.79 19.27 17.09
N TYR A 157 21.25 19.96 16.08
CA TYR A 157 21.02 21.39 16.05
C TYR A 157 19.52 21.62 15.99
N ALA A 158 18.92 22.05 17.10
CA ALA A 158 17.50 22.37 17.14
C ALA A 158 17.16 23.49 16.15
N ILE A 159 15.92 23.52 15.67
CA ILE A 159 15.45 24.52 14.70
C ILE A 159 15.68 25.93 15.25
N GLY A 160 16.39 26.75 14.49
CA GLY A 160 16.71 28.14 14.87
C GLY A 160 17.80 28.29 15.93
N SER A 161 18.43 27.20 16.37
CA SER A 161 19.55 27.21 17.29
C SER A 161 20.87 26.92 16.56
N GLN A 162 21.94 27.60 16.97
CA GLN A 162 23.31 27.28 16.54
C GLN A 162 24.05 26.41 17.57
N GLN A 163 23.37 26.04 18.66
CA GLN A 163 23.97 25.21 19.70
C GLN A 163 24.07 23.77 19.21
N ARG A 164 25.28 23.22 19.27
CA ARG A 164 25.60 21.83 18.93
C ARG A 164 25.45 20.96 20.17
N ASN A 165 24.44 20.11 20.21
CA ASN A 165 24.22 19.15 21.30
C ASN A 165 24.72 17.76 20.90
N GLU A 166 25.59 17.15 21.71
CA GLU A 166 26.04 15.76 21.51
C GLU A 166 24.95 14.82 22.06
N ILE A 167 24.33 14.03 21.17
CA ILE A 167 23.26 13.10 21.55
C ILE A 167 23.75 11.64 21.62
N LEU A 168 24.88 11.36 20.96
CA LEU A 168 25.48 10.03 20.91
C LEU A 168 26.99 10.15 20.77
N SER A 169 27.70 9.24 21.44
CA SER A 169 29.14 9.10 21.33
C SER A 169 29.52 7.65 21.59
N MET A 170 30.07 6.99 20.57
CA MET A 170 30.58 5.64 20.65
C MET A 170 32.02 5.57 20.18
N THR A 171 32.76 4.62 20.73
CA THR A 171 34.11 4.27 20.30
C THR A 171 34.06 2.90 19.65
N CYS A 172 34.59 2.81 18.44
CA CYS A 172 34.56 1.61 17.62
C CYS A 172 35.99 1.27 17.14
N PHE A 173 36.16 0.04 16.65
CA PHE A 173 37.44 -0.46 16.16
C PHE A 173 37.30 -1.00 14.74
N ALA A 174 38.23 -0.64 13.85
CA ALA A 174 38.28 -1.19 12.51
C ALA A 174 38.57 -2.71 12.56
N ASN A 175 37.98 -3.46 11.62
CA ASN A 175 38.04 -4.91 11.51
C ASN A 175 37.41 -5.70 12.68
N ALA A 176 36.71 -5.04 13.61
CA ALA A 176 36.07 -5.69 14.76
C ALA A 176 34.58 -6.07 14.51
N GLY A 177 34.05 -5.77 13.32
CA GLY A 177 32.64 -5.98 12.96
C GLY A 177 31.78 -4.73 13.19
N ASP A 178 30.47 -4.95 13.29
CA ASP A 178 29.48 -3.88 13.46
C ASP A 178 29.50 -3.31 14.87
N CYS A 179 29.62 -1.99 14.95
CA CYS A 179 29.52 -1.20 16.17
C CYS A 179 28.14 -0.52 16.20
N THR A 180 27.27 -0.92 17.12
CA THR A 180 25.89 -0.45 17.18
C THR A 180 25.57 0.23 18.51
N GLN A 181 24.88 1.37 18.45
CA GLN A 181 24.29 2.02 19.62
C GLN A 181 22.94 2.64 19.26
N SER A 182 22.06 2.79 20.25
CA SER A 182 20.75 3.41 20.07
C SER A 182 20.52 4.59 21.01
N ILE A 183 19.66 5.51 20.55
CA ILE A 183 19.14 6.65 21.31
C ILE A 183 17.64 6.41 21.50
N PRO A 184 17.10 6.57 22.70
CA PRO A 184 15.69 6.27 22.97
C PRO A 184 14.72 7.23 22.25
N ASN A 185 15.14 8.46 21.97
CA ASN A 185 14.32 9.45 21.31
C ASN A 185 15.16 10.44 20.49
N ALA A 186 14.88 10.51 19.20
CA ALA A 186 15.36 11.53 18.29
C ALA A 186 14.28 12.60 18.12
N GLU A 187 14.60 13.83 18.54
CA GLU A 187 13.70 14.96 18.36
C GLU A 187 13.45 15.23 16.87
N PRO A 188 12.20 15.40 16.45
CA PRO A 188 11.90 15.70 15.06
C PRO A 188 12.39 17.10 14.66
N GLY A 189 12.86 17.23 13.43
CA GLY A 189 13.33 18.49 12.88
C GLY A 189 14.70 18.96 13.40
N GLY A 190 15.13 20.09 12.88
CA GLY A 190 16.51 20.56 13.05
C GLY A 190 17.47 19.85 12.10
N GLU A 191 18.78 20.06 12.32
CA GLU A 191 19.83 19.38 11.57
C GLU A 191 20.55 18.38 12.47
N TYR A 192 20.63 17.13 12.02
CA TYR A 192 21.48 16.14 12.63
C TYR A 192 22.77 16.01 11.82
N GLN A 193 23.88 15.78 12.52
CA GLN A 193 25.17 15.53 11.87
C GLN A 193 25.79 14.28 12.46
N PHE A 194 26.04 13.30 11.59
CA PHE A 194 26.86 12.14 11.87
C PHE A 194 28.32 12.50 11.65
N TRP A 195 29.16 12.30 12.66
CA TRP A 195 30.59 12.56 12.61
C TRP A 195 31.35 11.28 12.90
N LEU A 196 32.18 10.85 11.95
CA LEU A 196 33.25 9.90 12.20
C LEU A 196 34.52 10.70 12.48
N ILE A 197 35.05 10.54 13.68
CA ILE A 197 36.30 11.16 14.12
C ILE A 197 37.37 10.08 14.13
N PHE A 198 38.35 10.24 13.26
CA PHE A 198 39.49 9.34 13.15
C PHE A 198 40.76 10.13 13.51
N PRO A 199 41.29 10.00 14.73
CA PRO A 199 42.45 10.78 15.15
C PRO A 199 43.70 10.34 14.38
N PRO A 200 44.63 11.28 14.08
CA PRO A 200 45.90 10.93 13.47
C PRO A 200 46.72 10.03 14.41
N PRO A 201 47.52 9.09 13.87
CA PRO A 201 48.38 8.23 14.67
C PRO A 201 49.45 9.06 15.40
N GLN A 202 49.86 8.61 16.58
CA GLN A 202 50.79 9.33 17.47
C GLN A 202 52.17 9.59 16.83
N ASP A 203 52.56 8.75 15.87
CA ASP A 203 53.86 8.82 15.20
C ASP A 203 53.92 9.89 14.08
N GLY A 204 52.83 10.63 13.84
CA GLY A 204 52.77 11.71 12.84
C GLY A 204 52.78 11.21 11.39
N ASP A 205 52.67 9.90 11.17
CA ASP A 205 52.59 9.31 9.84
C ASP A 205 51.18 9.48 9.26
N ASN A 206 51.07 10.07 8.07
CA ASN A 206 49.80 10.28 7.36
C ASN A 206 49.32 8.99 6.65
N SER A 207 49.88 7.83 6.99
CA SER A 207 49.55 6.53 6.40
C SER A 207 48.27 5.89 6.98
N ALA A 208 47.79 6.38 8.12
CA ALA A 208 46.58 5.85 8.75
C ALA A 208 45.35 6.13 7.88
N LEU A 209 44.72 5.06 7.43
CA LEU A 209 43.60 5.10 6.50
C LEU A 209 42.59 4.01 6.85
N LEU A 210 41.32 4.39 6.98
CA LEU A 210 40.21 3.45 6.92
C LEU A 210 39.89 3.24 5.44
N ASN A 211 40.03 2.02 4.95
CA ASN A 211 39.82 1.69 3.54
C ASN A 211 38.36 1.88 3.14
N LYS A 212 37.45 1.51 4.03
CA LYS A 212 36.01 1.60 3.86
C LYS A 212 35.36 1.82 5.21
N VAL A 213 34.35 2.68 5.26
CA VAL A 213 33.46 2.83 6.40
C VAL A 213 32.05 2.73 5.88
N ASP A 214 31.29 1.77 6.39
CA ASP A 214 29.86 1.65 6.14
C ASP A 214 29.12 2.11 7.39
N PHE A 215 28.16 3.01 7.22
CA PHE A 215 27.27 3.39 8.31
C PHE A 215 25.82 3.31 7.88
N ARG A 216 24.97 2.93 8.83
CA ARG A 216 23.52 2.91 8.72
C ARG A 216 22.92 3.59 9.95
N ILE A 217 22.14 4.62 9.72
CA ILE A 217 21.34 5.29 10.73
C ILE A 217 19.89 4.97 10.42
N ALA A 218 19.21 4.28 11.32
CA ALA A 218 17.79 3.92 11.21
C ALA A 218 17.01 4.64 12.30
N VAL A 219 15.93 5.34 11.95
CA VAL A 219 15.03 6.00 12.89
C VAL A 219 13.62 5.51 12.67
N ASP A 220 12.98 5.03 13.72
CA ASP A 220 11.56 4.72 13.73
C ASP A 220 10.79 6.04 13.92
N SER A 221 10.44 6.69 12.81
CA SER A 221 9.83 8.01 12.79
C SER A 221 8.30 7.96 12.71
N TRP A 222 7.66 9.01 13.21
CA TRP A 222 6.21 9.20 13.09
C TRP A 222 5.95 10.47 12.28
N ASP A 223 5.37 10.34 11.10
CA ASP A 223 5.12 11.44 10.16
C ASP A 223 3.68 11.97 10.21
N GLY A 224 2.81 11.37 11.02
CA GLY A 224 1.40 11.75 11.14
C GLY A 224 0.55 11.31 9.95
N ILE A 225 1.08 10.40 9.12
CA ILE A 225 0.37 9.84 7.97
C ILE A 225 0.07 8.37 8.26
N PRO A 226 -1.21 7.96 8.31
CA PRO A 226 -1.57 6.56 8.44
C PRO A 226 -0.94 5.67 7.37
N GLY A 227 -0.43 4.49 7.74
CA GLY A 227 0.28 3.58 6.82
C GLY A 227 -0.57 3.02 5.66
N ASN A 228 -1.89 3.16 5.75
CA ASN A 228 -2.84 2.83 4.68
C ASN A 228 -3.29 4.05 3.88
N MET A 229 -2.65 5.20 4.07
CA MET A 229 -2.93 6.46 3.39
C MET A 229 -1.67 7.00 2.72
N ASN A 230 -1.85 7.95 1.80
CA ASN A 230 -0.74 8.73 1.26
C ASN A 230 -0.68 10.12 1.90
N ASN A 231 0.36 10.89 1.52
CA ASN A 231 0.57 12.27 1.96
C ASN A 231 -0.49 13.29 1.47
N LYS A 232 -1.49 12.86 0.72
CA LYS A 232 -2.67 13.67 0.33
C LYS A 232 -3.94 13.18 1.02
N SER A 233 -3.79 12.44 2.12
CA SER A 233 -4.86 11.85 2.89
C SER A 233 -5.76 10.88 2.10
N LEU A 234 -5.32 10.33 0.97
CA LEU A 234 -6.11 9.33 0.23
C LEU A 234 -5.85 7.93 0.76
N TRP A 235 -6.90 7.12 0.87
CA TRP A 235 -6.79 5.73 1.31
C TRP A 235 -6.24 4.84 0.20
N LEU A 236 -5.12 4.19 0.49
CA LEU A 236 -4.51 3.15 -0.32
C LEU A 236 -5.00 1.76 0.10
N GLY A 237 -5.30 1.60 1.38
CA GLY A 237 -5.67 0.34 2.01
C GLY A 237 -4.49 -0.59 2.31
N PRO A 238 -4.77 -1.73 2.96
CA PRO A 238 -3.74 -2.64 3.46
C PRO A 238 -2.83 -3.17 2.38
N GLU A 239 -1.56 -3.26 2.74
CA GLU A 239 -0.52 -3.88 1.93
C GLU A 239 -0.54 -5.39 2.10
N VAL A 240 -0.53 -6.10 0.97
CA VAL A 240 -0.50 -7.57 0.92
C VAL A 240 0.75 -7.98 0.15
N ASN A 241 1.67 -8.64 0.85
CA ASN A 241 2.89 -9.18 0.27
C ASN A 241 2.59 -10.53 -0.41
N LEU A 242 2.59 -10.54 -1.75
CA LEU A 242 2.49 -11.75 -2.56
C LEU A 242 3.88 -12.13 -3.11
N GLY A 243 4.72 -12.66 -2.23
CA GLY A 243 6.08 -13.10 -2.58
C GLY A 243 6.99 -11.93 -2.95
N PRO A 244 7.47 -11.81 -4.21
CA PRO A 244 8.35 -10.71 -4.61
C PRO A 244 7.63 -9.38 -4.86
N MET A 245 6.29 -9.34 -4.84
CA MET A 245 5.52 -8.14 -5.09
C MET A 245 4.68 -7.75 -3.87
N SER A 246 4.70 -6.47 -3.55
CA SER A 246 3.75 -5.86 -2.61
C SER A 246 2.59 -5.25 -3.41
N LEU A 247 1.36 -5.62 -3.05
CA LEU A 247 0.14 -5.16 -3.70
C LEU A 247 -0.81 -4.54 -2.68
N ARG A 248 -1.49 -3.46 -3.08
CA ARG A 248 -2.58 -2.84 -2.32
C ARG A 248 -3.89 -3.05 -3.09
N PRO A 249 -4.55 -4.22 -2.92
CA PRO A 249 -5.69 -4.60 -3.76
C PRO A 249 -6.87 -3.64 -3.56
N THR A 250 -7.02 -3.09 -2.36
CA THR A 250 -8.10 -2.16 -1.99
C THR A 250 -7.80 -0.69 -2.30
N MET A 251 -6.83 -0.41 -3.17
CA MET A 251 -6.58 0.96 -3.61
C MET A 251 -7.79 1.52 -4.35
N PHE A 252 -8.25 2.72 -3.98
CA PHE A 252 -9.52 3.27 -4.46
C PHE A 252 -9.63 3.31 -5.99
N VAL A 253 -8.53 3.58 -6.71
CA VAL A 253 -8.51 3.63 -8.19
C VAL A 253 -8.95 2.29 -8.81
N ASN A 254 -8.61 1.16 -8.18
CA ASN A 254 -9.01 -0.17 -8.66
C ASN A 254 -10.53 -0.35 -8.60
N PHE A 255 -11.20 0.24 -7.60
CA PHE A 255 -12.65 0.10 -7.41
C PHE A 255 -13.49 0.78 -8.50
N PHE A 256 -12.95 1.79 -9.17
CA PHE A 256 -13.61 2.37 -10.34
C PHE A 256 -13.74 1.33 -11.46
N GLY A 257 -12.62 0.75 -11.89
CA GLY A 257 -12.59 -0.26 -12.95
C GLY A 257 -13.31 -1.56 -12.56
N LEU A 258 -13.09 -2.03 -11.32
CA LEU A 258 -13.77 -3.20 -10.79
C LEU A 258 -15.29 -3.00 -10.71
N GLY A 259 -15.75 -1.78 -10.41
CA GLY A 259 -17.18 -1.45 -10.38
C GLY A 259 -17.87 -1.75 -11.72
N PHE A 260 -17.31 -1.28 -12.82
CA PHE A 260 -17.84 -1.56 -14.16
C PHE A 260 -17.69 -3.03 -14.56
N LEU A 261 -16.54 -3.63 -14.23
CA LEU A 261 -16.28 -5.03 -14.56
C LEU A 261 -17.28 -5.96 -13.86
N LEU A 262 -17.46 -5.81 -12.55
CA LEU A 262 -18.41 -6.63 -11.77
C LEU A 262 -19.86 -6.41 -12.18
N MET A 263 -20.20 -5.20 -12.63
CA MET A 263 -21.55 -4.84 -13.07
C MET A 263 -21.99 -5.60 -14.33
N VAL A 264 -21.09 -5.73 -15.32
CA VAL A 264 -21.47 -6.20 -16.66
C VAL A 264 -20.87 -7.56 -17.00
N TYR A 265 -19.62 -7.81 -16.60
CA TYR A 265 -18.84 -8.95 -17.10
C TYR A 265 -19.45 -10.32 -16.74
N PRO A 266 -19.91 -10.59 -15.49
CA PRO A 266 -20.48 -11.89 -15.15
C PRO A 266 -21.75 -12.21 -15.95
N ALA A 267 -22.60 -11.20 -16.16
CA ALA A 267 -23.84 -11.34 -16.92
C ALA A 267 -23.55 -11.54 -18.41
N ALA A 268 -22.62 -10.77 -18.98
CA ALA A 268 -22.17 -10.93 -20.37
C ALA A 268 -21.59 -12.34 -20.61
N LEU A 269 -20.73 -12.81 -19.71
CA LEU A 269 -20.10 -14.12 -19.81
C LEU A 269 -21.11 -15.27 -19.66
N TYR A 270 -22.14 -15.11 -18.84
CA TYR A 270 -23.27 -16.05 -18.78
C TYR A 270 -24.04 -16.06 -20.10
N SER A 271 -24.40 -14.88 -20.62
CA SER A 271 -25.13 -14.73 -21.89
C SER A 271 -24.40 -15.38 -23.06
N ASP A 272 -23.10 -15.11 -23.23
CA ASP A 272 -22.27 -15.70 -24.28
C ASP A 272 -22.23 -17.23 -24.18
N ARG A 273 -22.15 -17.78 -22.96
CA ARG A 273 -22.18 -19.23 -22.74
C ARG A 273 -23.52 -19.85 -23.11
N GLN A 274 -24.64 -19.14 -22.92
CA GLN A 274 -25.95 -19.64 -23.36
C GLN A 274 -26.11 -19.55 -24.88
N MET A 275 -25.69 -18.45 -25.50
CA MET A 275 -25.72 -18.28 -26.96
C MET A 275 -24.95 -19.40 -27.68
N ARG A 276 -23.74 -19.73 -27.20
CA ARG A 276 -22.95 -20.84 -27.76
C ARG A 276 -23.62 -22.21 -27.62
N LYS A 277 -24.40 -22.43 -26.56
CA LYS A 277 -25.17 -23.68 -26.41
C LYS A 277 -26.33 -23.73 -27.38
N ILE A 278 -26.99 -22.60 -27.61
CA ILE A 278 -28.09 -22.49 -28.58
C ILE A 278 -27.55 -22.73 -29.99
N GLU A 279 -26.47 -22.06 -30.39
CA GLU A 279 -25.80 -22.26 -31.69
C GLU A 279 -25.39 -23.73 -31.88
N ALA A 280 -24.79 -24.37 -30.87
CA ALA A 280 -24.38 -25.78 -30.97
C ALA A 280 -25.56 -26.77 -31.11
N VAL A 281 -26.78 -26.36 -30.70
CA VAL A 281 -28.02 -27.12 -30.92
C VAL A 281 -28.59 -26.80 -32.30
N GLU A 282 -28.63 -25.52 -32.69
CA GLU A 282 -29.09 -25.08 -34.02
C GLU A 282 -28.24 -25.67 -35.15
N ASP A 283 -26.92 -25.77 -35.00
CA ASP A 283 -26.03 -26.39 -35.99
C ASP A 283 -26.35 -27.88 -36.25
N LYS A 284 -26.89 -28.58 -35.24
CA LYS A 284 -27.24 -30.02 -35.34
C LYS A 284 -28.69 -30.25 -35.78
N PHE A 285 -29.51 -29.21 -35.74
CA PHE A 285 -30.92 -29.27 -36.16
C PHE A 285 -31.12 -29.66 -37.64
N PRO A 286 -30.35 -29.14 -38.61
CA PRO A 286 -30.50 -29.52 -40.01
C PRO A 286 -30.15 -30.99 -40.28
N ASP A 287 -29.13 -31.53 -39.60
CA ASP A 287 -28.76 -32.95 -39.71
C ASP A 287 -29.83 -33.86 -39.11
N PHE A 288 -30.45 -33.45 -38.00
CA PHE A 288 -31.61 -34.16 -37.44
C PHE A 288 -32.81 -34.16 -38.41
N LEU A 289 -33.12 -33.03 -39.05
CA LEU A 289 -34.17 -32.96 -40.07
C LEU A 289 -33.85 -33.82 -41.30
N ARG A 290 -32.57 -33.90 -41.69
CA ARG A 290 -32.10 -34.72 -42.80
C ARG A 290 -32.22 -36.22 -42.49
N ASP A 291 -31.87 -36.64 -41.28
CA ASP A 291 -32.05 -38.03 -40.83
C ASP A 291 -33.54 -38.39 -40.74
N LEU A 292 -34.39 -37.51 -40.22
CA LEU A 292 -35.84 -37.69 -40.21
C LEU A 292 -36.43 -37.81 -41.63
N ALA A 293 -35.96 -37.00 -42.57
CA ALA A 293 -36.37 -37.05 -43.96
C ALA A 293 -35.89 -38.33 -44.68
N SER A 294 -34.77 -38.92 -44.24
CA SER A 294 -34.27 -40.20 -44.76
C SER A 294 -35.09 -41.41 -44.29
N ILE A 295 -35.69 -41.32 -43.10
CA ILE A 295 -36.48 -42.40 -42.47
C ILE A 295 -37.94 -42.39 -42.93
N GLY A 296 -38.47 -41.24 -43.35
CA GLY A 296 -39.83 -41.17 -43.88
C GLY A 296 -40.01 -40.00 -44.84
N LYS A 297 -40.74 -40.23 -45.94
CA LYS A 297 -41.33 -39.15 -46.74
C LYS A 297 -42.23 -38.29 -45.83
N VAL A 298 -41.68 -37.20 -45.31
CA VAL A 298 -42.41 -36.20 -44.52
C VAL A 298 -43.08 -35.23 -45.48
N VAL A 299 -44.39 -35.08 -45.35
CA VAL A 299 -45.18 -34.01 -45.98
C VAL A 299 -45.41 -32.96 -44.91
N PHE A 300 -44.88 -31.76 -45.13
CA PHE A 300 -45.22 -30.58 -44.32
C PHE A 300 -46.60 -30.04 -44.76
N PRO A 301 -47.46 -29.58 -43.84
CA PRO A 301 -48.56 -28.70 -44.20
C PRO A 301 -48.05 -27.32 -44.65
#